data_AF-A0A8J1MGW7-F1
#
_entry.id   AF-A0A8J1MGW7-F1
#
_cell.length_a   1.000
_cell.length_b   1.000
_cell.length_c   1.000
_cell.angle_alpha   90.00
_cell.angle_beta   90.00
_cell.angle_gamma   90.00
#
_symmetry.space_group_name_H-M   'P 1'
#
loop_
_entity.id
_entity.type
_entity.pdbx_description
1 polymer ?
#
loop_
_entity_poly.entity_id
_entity_poly.type
_entity_poly.pdbx_seq_one_letter_code
_entity_poly.pdbx_strand_id
1 'polypeptide(L)'
;MYELQAHLGPASESEGVDKEVEDEDYQPVVQNGTEEVVITSGVSTLSSVVSHEIQSQQNNLQLGKLRQETNRLLEELVQKEREYQLVLKQCLEQRNHDLHLLHSKSSPIDIPQTTVPYASHDQATDQELVNWLRELGAADDVVNQFVEEEYTLYDVLHDITKDDLKSLRLRGGDLCRIWKAVTKYRKDNNPAGVDN
;
A
#
# COMPACT_ATOMS: atom_id res chain seq x y z
N MET A 1 7.61 18.79 20.54
CA MET A 1 7.75 17.77 19.50
C MET A 1 8.05 18.50 18.21
N TYR A 2 9.03 18.04 17.44
CA TYR A 2 9.43 18.67 16.18
C TYR A 2 8.49 18.20 15.07
N GLU A 3 7.77 19.13 14.45
CA GLU A 3 6.97 18.87 13.25
C GLU A 3 7.85 19.10 12.02
N LEU A 4 8.06 18.06 11.20
CA LEU A 4 8.78 18.18 9.93
C LEU A 4 7.80 18.66 8.86
N GLN A 5 7.81 19.98 8.67
CA GLN A 5 7.10 20.70 7.61
C GLN A 5 7.67 20.33 6.24
N ALA A 6 6.90 19.57 5.44
CA ALA A 6 7.24 19.30 4.04
C ALA A 6 7.00 20.57 3.21
N HIS A 7 8.10 21.12 2.68
CA HIS A 7 8.17 22.30 1.83
C HIS A 7 8.03 21.87 0.37
N LEU A 8 6.81 21.81 -0.15
CA LEU A 8 6.62 21.81 -1.60
C LEU A 8 6.62 23.27 -2.06
N GLY A 9 7.80 23.74 -2.44
CA GLY A 9 7.95 25.03 -3.10
C GLY A 9 7.25 25.02 -4.47
N PRO A 10 6.62 26.14 -4.89
CA PRO A 10 6.00 26.25 -6.19
C PRO A 10 7.10 26.53 -7.23
N ALA A 11 7.22 25.69 -8.25
CA ALA A 11 7.95 26.05 -9.46
C ALA A 11 6.93 26.57 -10.47
N SER A 12 6.97 27.89 -10.67
CA SER A 12 6.25 28.67 -11.67
C SER A 12 6.75 28.44 -13.10
N GLU A 13 5.97 29.04 -14.02
CA GLU A 13 6.20 29.38 -15.44
C GLU A 13 5.42 28.49 -16.42
N SER A 14 4.58 29.00 -17.34
CA SER A 14 4.46 30.33 -17.97
C SER A 14 3.07 30.41 -18.64
N GLU A 15 2.33 31.52 -18.53
CA GLU A 15 2.16 32.55 -19.58
C GLU A 15 1.00 32.21 -20.56
N GLY A 16 -0.07 33.00 -20.73
CA GLY A 16 -0.46 34.29 -20.19
C GLY A 16 -2.00 34.46 -20.24
N VAL A 17 -2.49 35.29 -19.33
CA VAL A 17 -3.88 35.76 -19.20
C VAL A 17 -4.01 37.09 -19.94
N ASP A 18 -5.19 37.37 -20.50
CA ASP A 18 -5.92 38.66 -20.51
C ASP A 18 -6.82 38.69 -21.78
N LYS A 19 -8.14 38.88 -21.70
CA LYS A 19 -8.85 39.86 -20.88
C LYS A 19 -10.23 39.35 -20.49
N GLU A 20 -10.54 39.50 -19.23
CA GLU A 20 -11.90 39.69 -18.74
C GLU A 20 -12.35 41.13 -19.10
N VAL A 21 -13.59 41.27 -19.56
CA VAL A 21 -14.36 42.50 -19.43
C VAL A 21 -15.75 42.10 -18.97
N GLU A 22 -16.05 42.47 -17.73
CA GLU A 22 -17.37 42.37 -17.10
C GLU A 22 -18.37 43.37 -17.71
N ASP A 23 -19.64 42.96 -17.63
CA ASP A 23 -20.89 43.73 -17.54
C ASP A 23 -21.22 44.81 -18.59
N GLU A 24 -22.33 44.61 -19.32
CA GLU A 24 -23.53 45.46 -19.17
C GLU A 24 -24.75 44.92 -19.92
N ASP A 25 -25.90 45.02 -19.25
CA ASP A 25 -27.26 44.72 -19.68
C ASP A 25 -27.69 45.54 -20.92
N TYR A 26 -28.02 44.90 -22.05
CA TYR A 26 -28.72 45.56 -23.16
C TYR A 26 -29.74 44.64 -23.85
N GLN A 27 -31.00 45.09 -23.77
CA GLN A 27 -32.19 44.65 -24.51
C GLN A 27 -31.99 44.61 -26.04
N PRO A 28 -32.80 43.84 -26.79
CA PRO A 28 -32.60 43.63 -28.23
C PRO A 28 -33.05 44.86 -29.03
N VAL A 29 -32.15 45.46 -29.80
CA VAL A 29 -32.49 46.47 -30.81
C VAL A 29 -32.59 45.82 -32.18
N VAL A 30 -33.78 45.95 -32.76
CA VAL A 30 -34.19 45.58 -34.11
C VAL A 30 -33.46 46.47 -35.12
N GLN A 31 -32.82 45.91 -36.16
CA GLN A 31 -32.58 46.67 -37.39
C GLN A 31 -32.45 45.78 -38.64
N ASN A 32 -33.30 46.11 -39.61
CA ASN A 32 -33.42 45.53 -40.95
C ASN A 32 -32.15 45.71 -41.80
N GLY A 33 -31.87 44.70 -42.63
CA GLY A 33 -30.92 44.79 -43.75
C GLY A 33 -31.23 43.71 -44.81
N THR A 34 -32.02 44.11 -45.80
CA THR A 34 -32.18 43.52 -47.15
C THR A 34 -30.81 43.31 -47.82
N GLU A 35 -30.52 42.36 -48.72
CA GLU A 35 -31.30 41.75 -49.80
C GLU A 35 -30.50 40.61 -50.47
N GLU A 36 -31.19 39.85 -51.31
CA GLU A 36 -30.69 39.04 -52.44
C GLU A 36 -30.52 37.52 -52.26
N VAL A 37 -31.68 36.88 -52.33
CA VAL A 37 -31.88 35.46 -52.63
C VAL A 37 -31.63 35.23 -54.13
N VAL A 38 -30.55 34.55 -54.49
CA VAL A 38 -30.38 33.93 -55.81
C VAL A 38 -30.44 32.41 -55.64
N ILE A 39 -31.63 31.85 -55.85
CA ILE A 39 -31.86 30.39 -55.91
C ILE A 39 -31.83 29.97 -57.38
N THR A 40 -30.75 29.36 -57.83
CA THR A 40 -30.70 28.66 -59.13
C THR A 40 -30.92 27.17 -58.93
N SER A 41 -32.11 26.72 -59.31
CA SER A 41 -32.52 25.40 -59.85
C SER A 41 -31.53 24.23 -59.77
N GLY A 42 -31.95 23.14 -59.11
CA GLY A 42 -31.29 21.83 -59.16
C GLY A 42 -32.01 20.76 -58.36
N VAL A 43 -32.99 20.11 -58.98
CA VAL A 43 -33.90 19.07 -58.47
C VAL A 43 -33.17 17.90 -57.80
N SER A 44 -33.28 17.78 -56.47
CA SER A 44 -33.35 16.55 -55.61
C SER A 44 -33.21 16.85 -54.10
N THR A 45 -33.64 18.01 -53.63
CA THR A 45 -33.27 18.49 -52.28
C THR A 45 -34.18 18.02 -51.15
N LEU A 46 -35.46 17.68 -51.41
CA LEU A 46 -36.40 17.34 -50.32
C LEU A 46 -36.14 15.95 -49.70
N SER A 47 -35.78 14.95 -50.50
CA SER A 47 -35.51 13.60 -49.97
C SER A 47 -34.16 13.53 -49.23
N SER A 48 -33.17 14.32 -49.66
CA SER A 48 -31.84 14.39 -49.04
C SER A 48 -31.87 15.13 -47.70
N VAL A 49 -32.56 16.26 -47.59
CA VAL A 49 -32.71 16.95 -46.28
C VAL A 49 -33.54 16.15 -45.30
N VAL A 50 -34.60 15.47 -45.74
CA VAL A 50 -35.38 14.57 -44.86
C VAL A 50 -34.55 13.36 -44.41
N SER A 51 -33.75 12.78 -45.31
CA SER A 51 -32.83 11.68 -44.94
C SER A 51 -31.72 12.14 -43.99
N HIS A 52 -31.17 13.35 -44.20
CA HIS A 52 -30.16 13.93 -43.32
C HIS A 52 -30.73 14.29 -41.94
N GLU A 53 -31.98 14.75 -41.89
CA GLU A 53 -32.70 15.05 -40.65
C GLU A 53 -33.02 13.77 -39.87
N ILE A 54 -33.53 12.72 -40.52
CA ILE A 54 -33.76 11.42 -39.87
C ILE A 54 -32.44 10.80 -39.38
N GLN A 55 -31.38 10.85 -40.17
CA GLN A 55 -30.05 10.38 -39.76
C GLN A 55 -29.50 11.17 -38.58
N SER A 56 -29.65 12.50 -38.60
CA SER A 56 -29.25 13.38 -37.50
C SER A 56 -30.04 13.04 -36.23
N GLN A 57 -31.35 12.85 -36.32
CA GLN A 57 -32.19 12.45 -35.19
C GLN A 57 -31.75 11.08 -34.63
N GLN A 58 -31.48 10.10 -35.49
CA GLN A 58 -30.97 8.78 -35.07
C GLN A 58 -29.61 8.88 -34.38
N ASN A 59 -28.69 9.69 -34.92
CA ASN A 59 -27.37 9.92 -34.31
C ASN A 59 -27.50 10.61 -32.93
N ASN A 60 -28.38 11.60 -32.80
CA ASN A 60 -28.65 12.27 -31.53
C ASN A 60 -29.23 11.31 -30.48
N LEU A 61 -30.11 10.40 -30.89
CA LEU A 61 -30.65 9.35 -30.00
C LEU A 61 -29.57 8.39 -29.52
N GLN A 62 -28.64 7.97 -30.40
CA GLN A 62 -27.52 7.11 -30.03
C GLN A 62 -26.54 7.82 -29.09
N LEU A 63 -26.22 9.08 -29.37
CA LEU A 63 -25.37 9.92 -28.51
C LEU A 63 -26.02 10.11 -27.12
N GLY A 64 -27.33 10.32 -27.07
CA GLY A 64 -28.09 10.42 -25.83
C GLY A 64 -28.01 9.13 -25.00
N LYS A 65 -28.17 7.97 -25.63
CA LYS A 65 -28.01 6.66 -24.97
C LYS A 65 -26.60 6.46 -24.44
N LEU A 66 -25.57 6.78 -25.23
CA LEU A 66 -24.17 6.63 -24.81
C LEU A 66 -23.82 7.57 -23.66
N ARG A 67 -24.32 8.81 -23.70
CA ARG A 67 -24.14 9.78 -22.60
C ARG A 67 -24.82 9.30 -21.32
N GLN A 68 -26.03 8.75 -21.42
CA GLN A 68 -26.74 8.17 -20.29
C GLN A 68 -25.98 6.97 -19.70
N GLU A 69 -25.48 6.07 -20.55
CA GLU A 69 -24.69 4.92 -20.10
C GLU A 69 -23.38 5.35 -19.45
N THR A 70 -22.69 6.35 -20.01
CA THR A 70 -21.45 6.90 -19.45
C THR A 70 -21.70 7.51 -18.06
N ASN A 71 -22.80 8.25 -17.89
CA ASN A 71 -23.18 8.79 -16.59
C ASN A 71 -23.51 7.67 -15.60
N ARG A 72 -24.27 6.64 -16.01
CA ARG A 72 -24.58 5.48 -15.17
C ARG A 72 -23.31 4.77 -14.70
N LEU A 73 -22.38 4.52 -15.60
CA LEU A 73 -21.09 3.88 -15.28
C LEU A 73 -20.22 4.75 -14.36
N LEU A 74 -20.23 6.07 -14.56
CA LEU A 74 -19.53 6.99 -13.67
C LEU A 74 -20.11 6.96 -12.25
N GLU A 75 -21.43 6.97 -12.12
CA GLU A 75 -22.12 6.82 -10.83
C GLU A 75 -21.78 5.49 -10.16
N GLU A 76 -21.82 4.39 -10.91
CA GLU A 76 -21.42 3.06 -10.42
C GLU A 76 -19.95 3.03 -9.97
N LEU A 77 -19.05 3.65 -10.72
CA LEU A 77 -17.63 3.72 -10.37
C LEU A 77 -17.41 4.48 -9.05
N VAL A 78 -18.00 5.67 -8.93
CA VAL A 78 -17.89 6.47 -7.72
C VAL A 78 -18.54 5.74 -6.53
N GLN A 79 -19.63 5.01 -6.76
CA GLN A 79 -20.25 4.18 -5.73
C GLN A 79 -19.33 3.04 -5.27
N LYS A 80 -18.67 2.34 -6.20
CA LYS A 80 -17.70 1.30 -5.87
C LYS A 80 -16.46 1.85 -5.17
N GLU A 81 -16.01 3.05 -5.54
CA GLU A 81 -14.93 3.73 -4.82
C GLU A 81 -15.32 4.00 -3.36
N ARG A 82 -16.53 4.53 -3.11
CA ARG A 82 -17.03 4.76 -1.75
C ARG A 82 -17.13 3.47 -0.95
N GLU A 83 -17.66 2.41 -1.53
CA GLU A 83 -17.77 1.09 -0.88
C GLU A 83 -16.40 0.51 -0.55
N TYR A 84 -15.44 0.59 -1.47
CA TYR A 84 -14.07 0.14 -1.23
C TYR A 84 -13.41 0.93 -0.10
N GLN A 85 -13.53 2.26 -0.12
CA GLN A 85 -12.99 3.12 0.94
C GLN A 85 -13.61 2.78 2.30
N LEU A 86 -14.91 2.47 2.36
CA LEU A 86 -15.60 2.07 3.59
C LEU A 86 -15.03 0.75 4.13
N VAL A 87 -14.92 -0.28 3.29
CA VAL A 87 -14.38 -1.59 3.68
C VAL A 87 -12.92 -1.46 4.13
N LEU A 88 -12.12 -0.65 3.44
CA LEU A 88 -10.73 -0.41 3.82
C LEU A 88 -10.62 0.23 5.20
N LYS A 89 -11.43 1.26 5.48
CA LYS A 89 -11.48 1.90 6.80
C LYS A 89 -11.89 0.91 7.88
N GLN A 90 -12.93 0.12 7.64
CA GLN A 90 -13.39 -0.91 8.57
C GLN A 90 -12.29 -1.95 8.86
N CYS A 91 -11.55 -2.38 7.83
CA CYS A 91 -10.46 -3.33 7.99
C CYS A 91 -9.30 -2.75 8.82
N LEU A 92 -8.95 -1.48 8.60
CA LEU A 92 -7.94 -0.78 9.40
C LEU A 92 -8.38 -0.63 10.86
N GLU A 93 -9.63 -0.23 11.10
CA GLU A 93 -10.20 -0.13 12.45
C GLU A 93 -10.21 -1.49 13.17
N GLN A 94 -10.62 -2.55 12.48
CA GLN A 94 -10.59 -3.91 13.00
C GLN A 94 -9.16 -4.33 13.37
N ARG A 95 -8.18 -4.12 12.47
CA ARG A 95 -6.78 -4.46 12.74
C ARG A 95 -6.20 -3.68 13.92
N ASN A 96 -6.54 -2.40 14.05
CA ASN A 96 -6.16 -1.60 15.21
C ASN A 96 -6.80 -2.10 16.50
N HIS A 97 -8.07 -2.49 16.46
CA HIS A 97 -8.75 -3.10 17.60
C HIS A 97 -8.08 -4.42 18.01
N ASP A 98 -7.76 -5.27 17.04
CA ASP A 98 -7.05 -6.53 17.28
C ASP A 98 -5.67 -6.29 17.90
N LEU A 99 -4.91 -5.31 17.40
CA LEU A 99 -3.63 -4.91 17.98
C LEU A 99 -3.80 -4.41 19.42
N HIS A 100 -4.82 -3.60 19.69
CA HIS A 100 -5.11 -3.13 21.05
C HIS A 100 -5.51 -4.29 21.98
N LEU A 101 -6.26 -5.27 21.49
CA LEU A 101 -6.59 -6.48 22.25
C LEU A 101 -5.34 -7.32 22.53
N LEU A 102 -4.43 -7.45 21.56
CA LEU A 102 -3.15 -8.12 21.77
C LEU A 102 -2.29 -7.37 22.78
N HIS A 103 -2.16 -6.04 22.67
CA HIS A 103 -1.42 -5.21 23.62
C HIS A 103 -1.99 -5.25 25.04
N SER A 104 -3.31 -5.32 25.19
CA SER A 104 -3.95 -5.45 26.52
C SER A 104 -3.78 -6.86 27.09
N LYS A 105 -3.82 -7.91 26.26
CA LYS A 105 -3.51 -9.29 26.68
C LYS A 105 -2.03 -9.49 26.99
N SER A 106 -1.15 -8.79 26.27
CA SER A 106 0.30 -8.78 26.45
C SER A 106 0.76 -7.66 27.39
N SER A 107 -0.16 -6.99 28.10
CA SER A 107 0.26 -6.04 29.12
C SER A 107 1.16 -6.78 30.09
N PRO A 108 2.36 -6.25 30.38
CA PRO A 108 3.24 -6.87 31.35
C PRO A 108 2.46 -6.98 32.64
N ILE A 109 2.51 -8.15 33.27
CA ILE A 109 2.00 -8.33 34.62
C ILE A 109 2.64 -7.20 35.44
N ASP A 110 1.81 -6.25 35.87
CA ASP A 110 2.20 -5.20 36.80
C ASP A 110 2.39 -5.92 38.14
N ILE A 111 3.55 -6.56 38.30
CA ILE A 111 3.98 -7.14 39.57
C ILE A 111 4.11 -5.93 40.49
N PRO A 112 3.32 -5.84 41.58
CA PRO A 112 3.49 -4.77 42.54
C PRO A 112 4.95 -4.78 42.95
N GLN A 113 5.61 -3.63 42.86
CA GLN A 113 6.94 -3.39 43.41
C GLN A 113 6.91 -3.67 44.91
N THR A 114 6.98 -4.94 45.27
CA THR A 114 7.56 -5.36 46.53
C THR A 114 8.99 -4.87 46.43
N THR A 115 9.38 -4.04 47.39
CA THR A 115 10.75 -3.59 47.59
C THR A 115 11.64 -4.80 47.85
N VAL A 116 11.94 -5.56 46.80
CA VAL A 116 13.04 -6.51 46.77
C VAL A 116 14.26 -5.70 46.38
N PRO A 117 15.36 -5.76 47.15
CA PRO A 117 16.58 -5.04 46.82
C PRO A 117 16.99 -5.41 45.40
N TYR A 118 17.20 -4.41 44.55
CA TYR A 118 17.74 -4.49 43.19
C TYR A 118 18.57 -5.76 42.96
N ALA A 119 17.92 -6.79 42.42
CA ALA A 119 18.59 -7.78 41.61
C ALA A 119 18.14 -7.44 40.20
N SER A 120 19.09 -6.90 39.42
CA SER A 120 19.03 -6.81 37.98
C SER A 120 18.27 -8.01 37.44
N HIS A 121 17.23 -7.78 36.63
CA HIS A 121 16.80 -8.82 35.70
C HIS A 121 17.94 -8.94 34.68
N ASP A 122 19.03 -9.57 35.10
CA ASP A 122 19.89 -10.31 34.19
C ASP A 122 18.92 -11.26 33.51
N GLN A 123 18.49 -10.90 32.29
CA GLN A 123 18.21 -11.92 31.30
C GLN A 123 19.43 -12.82 31.38
N ALA A 124 19.25 -14.03 31.91
CA ALA A 124 20.31 -15.01 31.95
C ALA A 124 20.55 -15.39 30.49
N THR A 125 21.28 -14.52 29.78
CA THR A 125 21.74 -14.73 28.42
C THR A 125 22.32 -16.12 28.43
N ASP A 126 21.81 -16.98 27.55
CA ASP A 126 22.25 -18.35 27.49
C ASP A 126 23.75 -18.34 27.15
N GLN A 127 24.56 -18.43 28.21
CA GLN A 127 25.99 -18.25 28.12
C GLN A 127 26.59 -19.40 27.31
N GLU A 128 25.91 -20.55 27.28
CA GLU A 128 26.29 -21.69 26.44
C GLU A 128 26.08 -21.35 24.96
N LEU A 129 24.96 -20.71 24.60
CA LEU A 129 24.74 -20.23 23.22
C LEU A 129 25.79 -19.19 22.81
N VAL A 130 26.04 -18.20 23.67
CA VAL A 130 27.03 -17.14 23.42
C VAL A 130 28.42 -17.74 23.21
N ASN A 131 28.82 -18.67 24.08
CA ASN A 131 30.12 -19.33 23.98
C ASN A 131 30.20 -20.19 22.71
N TRP A 132 29.16 -20.97 22.40
CA TRP A 132 29.10 -21.82 21.22
C TRP A 132 29.18 -21.01 19.92
N LEU A 133 28.46 -19.89 19.82
CA LEU A 133 28.55 -18.99 18.67
C LEU A 133 29.95 -18.37 18.54
N ARG A 134 30.56 -17.97 19.66
CA ARG A 134 31.92 -17.40 19.69
C ARG A 134 32.97 -18.44 19.27
N GLU A 135 32.82 -19.70 19.67
CA GLU A 135 33.66 -20.82 19.22
C GLU A 135 33.55 -21.08 17.71
N LEU A 136 32.37 -20.86 17.11
CA LEU A 136 32.19 -20.90 15.66
C LEU A 136 32.78 -19.69 14.91
N GLY A 137 33.30 -18.71 15.65
CA GLY A 137 33.82 -17.46 15.10
C GLY A 137 32.72 -16.52 14.60
N ALA A 138 31.53 -16.58 15.22
CA ALA A 138 30.50 -15.57 15.03
C ALA A 138 30.98 -14.23 15.60
N ALA A 139 30.71 -13.15 14.87
CA ALA A 139 30.99 -11.81 15.36
C ALA A 139 29.93 -11.38 16.38
N ASP A 140 30.25 -10.38 17.21
CA ASP A 140 29.38 -9.96 18.32
C ASP A 140 28.03 -9.44 17.82
N ASP A 141 27.94 -8.89 16.60
CA ASP A 141 26.69 -8.51 15.94
C ASP A 141 25.75 -9.70 15.77
N VAL A 142 26.28 -10.83 15.31
CA VAL A 142 25.53 -12.09 15.17
C VAL A 142 25.11 -12.61 16.53
N VAL A 143 26.02 -12.66 17.51
CA VAL A 143 25.70 -13.14 18.86
C VAL A 143 24.57 -12.32 19.48
N ASN A 144 24.62 -11.00 19.35
CA ASN A 144 23.59 -10.11 19.87
C ASN A 144 22.24 -10.35 19.20
N GLN A 145 22.19 -10.64 17.89
CA GLN A 145 20.93 -10.97 17.22
C GLN A 145 20.28 -12.24 17.79
N PHE A 146 21.06 -13.26 18.14
CA PHE A 146 20.50 -14.46 18.78
C PHE A 146 20.02 -14.19 20.21
N VAL A 147 20.74 -13.35 20.96
CA VAL A 147 20.38 -12.99 22.33
C VAL A 147 19.15 -12.07 22.38
N GLU A 148 19.04 -11.13 21.45
CA GLU A 148 17.91 -10.20 21.34
C GLU A 148 16.61 -10.91 20.97
N GLU A 149 16.70 -11.97 20.15
CA GLU A 149 15.56 -12.84 19.78
C GLU A 149 15.33 -13.98 20.79
N GLU A 150 16.00 -13.95 21.96
CA GLU A 150 15.85 -14.89 23.07
C GLU A 150 16.05 -16.37 22.69
N TYR A 151 16.87 -16.65 21.68
CA TYR A 151 17.22 -18.02 21.33
C TYR A 151 18.04 -18.67 22.44
N THR A 152 17.74 -19.95 22.73
CA THR A 152 18.60 -20.80 23.55
C THR A 152 19.48 -21.70 22.68
N LEU A 153 20.56 -22.25 23.25
CA LEU A 153 21.39 -23.25 22.57
C LEU A 153 20.57 -24.46 22.16
N TYR A 154 19.60 -24.86 22.98
CA TYR A 154 18.69 -25.94 22.67
C TYR A 154 17.89 -25.65 21.39
N ASP A 155 17.27 -24.47 21.30
CA ASP A 155 16.45 -24.07 20.14
C ASP A 155 17.30 -24.04 18.86
N VAL A 156 18.52 -23.48 18.95
CA VAL A 156 19.45 -23.40 17.82
C VAL A 156 19.91 -24.79 17.37
N LEU A 157 20.11 -25.73 18.28
CA LEU A 157 20.60 -27.05 17.92
C LEU A 157 19.50 -28.02 17.47
N HIS A 158 18.28 -27.92 18.01
CA HIS A 158 17.22 -28.91 17.79
C HIS A 158 16.10 -28.41 16.88
N ASP A 159 15.66 -27.16 17.05
CA ASP A 159 14.41 -26.68 16.46
C ASP A 159 14.60 -25.68 15.31
N ILE A 160 15.74 -24.96 15.28
CA ILE A 160 15.96 -23.93 14.27
C ILE A 160 15.96 -24.48 12.84
N THR A 161 15.31 -23.76 11.95
CA THR A 161 15.30 -24.05 10.51
C THR A 161 16.25 -23.14 9.76
N LYS A 162 16.52 -23.50 8.50
CA LYS A 162 17.37 -22.68 7.63
C LYS A 162 16.73 -21.32 7.33
N ASP A 163 15.40 -21.24 7.33
CA ASP A 163 14.68 -19.99 7.07
C ASP A 163 14.68 -19.08 8.30
N ASP A 164 14.67 -19.62 9.52
CA ASP A 164 14.85 -18.84 10.76
C ASP A 164 16.25 -18.20 10.82
N LEU A 165 17.29 -18.90 10.35
CA LEU A 165 18.60 -18.29 10.21
C LEU A 165 18.65 -17.16 9.17
N LYS A 166 17.77 -17.18 8.16
CA LYS A 166 17.67 -16.09 7.18
C LYS A 166 16.89 -14.91 7.73
N SER A 167 15.88 -15.13 8.58
CA SER A 167 15.11 -14.04 9.20
C SER A 167 15.98 -13.22 10.15
N LEU A 168 16.98 -13.84 10.78
CA LEU A 168 18.04 -13.17 11.56
C LEU A 168 18.97 -12.26 10.73
N ARG A 169 18.80 -12.19 9.40
CA ARG A 169 19.61 -11.36 8.47
C ARG A 169 21.11 -11.60 8.57
N LEU A 170 21.50 -12.83 8.91
CA LEU A 170 22.90 -13.22 9.02
C LEU A 170 23.61 -13.08 7.66
N ARG A 171 24.88 -12.67 7.70
CA ARG A 171 25.74 -12.74 6.51
C ARG A 171 25.85 -14.19 6.06
N GLY A 172 25.92 -14.43 4.75
CA GLY A 172 25.91 -15.78 4.19
C GLY A 172 27.00 -16.71 4.76
N GLY A 173 28.16 -16.18 5.12
CA GLY A 173 29.23 -16.94 5.77
C GLY A 173 28.89 -17.40 7.19
N ASP A 174 28.29 -16.53 8.00
CA ASP A 174 27.83 -16.82 9.35
C ASP A 174 26.70 -17.85 9.34
N LEU A 175 25.71 -17.64 8.47
CA LEU A 175 24.61 -18.59 8.24
C LEU A 175 25.14 -19.97 7.83
N CYS A 176 26.10 -20.03 6.91
CA CYS A 176 26.65 -21.30 6.45
C CYS A 176 27.40 -22.05 7.57
N ARG A 177 28.22 -21.34 8.36
CA ARG A 177 28.97 -21.94 9.48
C ARG A 177 28.03 -22.47 10.56
N ILE A 178 27.08 -21.64 10.99
CA ILE A 178 26.11 -22.01 12.04
C ILE A 178 25.25 -23.18 11.55
N TRP A 179 24.67 -23.11 10.35
CA TRP A 179 23.85 -24.18 9.81
C TRP A 179 24.63 -25.50 9.63
N LYS A 180 25.91 -25.42 9.25
CA LYS A 180 26.78 -26.60 9.15
C LYS A 180 27.03 -27.23 10.52
N ALA A 181 27.26 -26.41 11.55
CA ALA A 181 27.46 -26.88 12.93
C ALA A 181 26.18 -27.53 13.49
N VAL A 182 25.01 -26.91 13.30
CA VAL A 182 23.70 -27.47 13.67
C VAL A 182 23.45 -28.80 12.97
N THR A 183 23.67 -28.86 11.65
CA THR A 183 23.46 -30.09 10.87
C THR A 183 24.41 -31.20 11.32
N LYS A 184 25.66 -30.88 11.67
CA LYS A 184 26.61 -31.84 12.21
C LYS A 184 26.15 -32.37 13.57
N TYR A 185 25.78 -31.48 14.49
CA TYR A 185 25.26 -31.84 15.81
C TYR A 185 24.04 -32.76 15.70
N ARG A 186 23.08 -32.44 14.82
CA ARG A 186 21.90 -33.29 14.58
C ARG A 186 22.25 -34.66 14.02
N LYS A 187 23.27 -34.77 13.17
CA LYS A 187 23.75 -36.08 12.66
C LYS A 187 24.42 -36.90 13.75
N ASP A 188 25.24 -36.27 14.58
CA ASP A 188 25.98 -36.94 15.65
C ASP A 188 25.02 -37.37 16.79
N ASN A 189 23.96 -36.60 17.06
CA ASN A 189 22.93 -36.91 18.06
C ASN A 189 21.70 -37.67 17.54
N ASN A 190 21.61 -37.89 16.23
CA ASN A 190 20.60 -38.76 15.62
C ASN A 190 21.29 -39.83 14.76
N PRO A 191 21.84 -40.90 15.36
CA PRO A 191 22.51 -41.98 14.63
C PRO A 191 21.57 -42.84 13.77
N ALA A 192 20.28 -42.51 13.64
CA ALA A 192 19.33 -43.26 12.82
C ALA A 192 19.29 -42.73 11.37
N GLY A 193 20.44 -42.77 10.69
CA GLY A 193 20.53 -42.91 9.24
C GLY A 193 20.76 -44.37 8.92
N VAL A 194 19.70 -45.17 8.97
CA VAL A 194 19.70 -46.59 8.59
C VAL A 194 20.09 -46.67 7.11
N ASP A 195 21.23 -47.28 6.83
CA ASP A 195 21.46 -47.94 5.55
C ASP A 195 20.32 -48.97 5.35
N ASN A 196 19.46 -48.73 4.37
CA ASN A 196 18.69 -49.73 3.63
C ASN A 196 18.23 -49.15 2.29
#